data_AF-A0A257H607-F1
#
_entry.id   AF-A0A257H607-F1
#
_cell.length_a   1.000
_cell.length_b   1.000
_cell.length_c   1.000
_cell.angle_alpha   90.00
_cell.angle_beta   90.00
_cell.angle_gamma   90.00
#
_symmetry.space_group_name_H-M   'P 1'
#
loop_
_entity.id
_entity.type
_entity.pdbx_description
1 polymer ?
#
loop_
_entity_poly.entity_id
_entity_poly.type
_entity_poly.pdbx_seq_one_letter_code
_entity_poly.pdbx_strand_id
1 'polypeptide(L)'
;MIRHMRASGLSLFVGSIALSLSFTASQAQDISIGKAVFANTCAQCHGLPPILLHGAEIAAGDPGRIDSAISIVRTMSPLRQRITPQDIRDIAAYLERPSSLMPNASQETERLFAWAEWKYQAVLQPRIPTQQVEEYQVRYYAKPRLYLGIARGQLWLLDEKRLDAGVQRLGTTEVFLEMARSEGF
;
A
#
# COMPACT_ATOMS: atom_id res chain seq x y z
N MET A 1 36.10 46.54 75.95
CA MET A 1 34.90 46.10 75.21
C MET A 1 35.25 46.05 73.72
N ILE A 2 35.52 44.86 73.19
CA ILE A 2 35.96 44.65 71.80
C ILE A 2 34.77 44.06 71.04
N ARG A 3 34.28 44.76 69.99
CA ARG A 3 33.16 44.31 69.15
C ARG A 3 33.71 43.53 67.95
N HIS A 4 33.27 42.28 67.81
CA HIS A 4 33.57 41.42 66.66
C HIS A 4 32.74 41.83 65.43
N MET A 5 33.42 42.12 64.31
CA MET A 5 32.80 42.21 62.98
C MET A 5 32.68 40.80 62.40
N ARG A 6 31.46 40.38 62.05
CA ARG A 6 31.21 39.14 61.28
C ARG A 6 31.15 39.49 59.80
N ALA A 7 32.00 38.82 59.00
CA ALA A 7 31.99 38.91 57.56
C ALA A 7 30.88 38.01 56.98
N SER A 8 29.98 38.61 56.20
CA SER A 8 28.94 37.91 55.45
C SER A 8 29.54 37.30 54.18
N GLY A 9 29.57 35.97 54.11
CA GLY A 9 30.00 35.21 52.94
C GLY A 9 28.92 35.23 51.85
N LEU A 10 29.25 35.80 50.69
CA LEU A 10 28.45 35.83 49.49
C LEU A 10 28.57 34.48 48.77
N SER A 11 27.54 33.64 48.85
CA SER A 11 27.50 32.36 48.11
C SER A 11 26.99 32.58 46.69
N LEU A 12 27.88 32.42 45.70
CA LEU A 12 27.55 32.40 44.27
C LEU A 12 26.96 31.03 43.91
N PHE A 13 25.65 30.98 43.63
CA PHE A 13 25.00 29.85 42.99
C PHE A 13 25.27 29.89 41.48
N VAL A 14 26.17 29.01 41.00
CA VAL A 14 26.37 28.75 39.57
C VAL A 14 25.28 27.78 39.11
N GLY A 15 24.20 28.31 38.52
CA GLY A 15 23.11 27.53 37.96
C GLY A 15 23.52 26.85 36.66
N SER A 16 23.56 25.51 36.67
CA SER A 16 23.79 24.70 35.47
C SER A 16 22.50 24.62 34.64
N ILE A 17 22.48 25.25 33.46
CA ILE A 17 21.40 25.12 32.49
C ILE A 17 21.60 23.77 31.76
N ALA A 18 20.85 22.75 32.18
CA ALA A 18 20.79 21.47 31.49
C ALA A 18 19.91 21.63 30.23
N LEU A 19 20.56 21.81 29.08
CA LEU A 19 19.92 21.88 27.77
C LEU A 19 19.35 20.50 27.42
N SER A 20 18.09 20.27 27.77
CA SER A 20 17.37 19.03 27.44
C SER A 20 16.98 19.07 25.98
N LEU A 21 17.87 18.60 25.09
CA LEU A 21 17.54 18.33 23.70
C LEU A 21 16.55 17.17 23.67
N SER A 22 15.26 17.50 23.61
CA SER A 22 14.22 16.54 23.26
C SER A 22 14.43 16.12 21.81
N PHE A 23 15.23 15.08 21.61
CA PHE A 23 15.27 14.33 20.36
C PHE A 23 13.90 13.67 20.21
N THR A 24 12.98 14.37 19.54
CA THR A 24 11.84 13.71 18.92
C THR A 24 12.43 12.87 17.78
N ALA A 25 12.64 11.58 18.06
CA ALA A 25 12.98 10.65 17.01
C ALA A 25 11.83 10.70 16.00
N SER A 26 12.08 11.30 14.84
CA SER A 26 11.19 11.17 13.70
C SER A 26 11.12 9.69 13.40
N GLN A 27 9.99 9.05 13.73
CA GLN A 27 9.79 7.64 13.42
C GLN A 27 9.79 7.54 11.90
N ALA A 28 10.82 6.89 11.36
CA ALA A 28 10.90 6.63 9.93
C ALA A 28 9.66 5.85 9.49
N GLN A 29 9.10 6.24 8.35
CA GLN A 29 8.00 5.49 7.73
C GLN A 29 8.53 4.18 7.15
N ASP A 30 7.85 3.08 7.42
CA ASP A 30 8.17 1.76 6.87
C ASP A 30 7.09 1.30 5.89
N ILE A 31 7.41 1.38 4.60
CA ILE A 31 6.52 1.01 3.50
C ILE A 31 6.13 -0.48 3.57
N SER A 32 7.03 -1.35 4.03
CA SER A 32 6.77 -2.79 4.09
C SER A 32 5.74 -3.13 5.17
N ILE A 33 5.83 -2.44 6.32
CA ILE A 33 4.84 -2.51 7.39
C ILE A 33 3.51 -1.93 6.88
N GLY A 34 3.53 -0.75 6.26
CA GLY A 34 2.33 -0.11 5.71
C GLY A 34 1.57 -0.99 4.73
N LYS A 35 2.28 -1.67 3.83
CA LYS A 35 1.71 -2.66 2.90
C LYS A 35 1.04 -3.83 3.63
N ALA A 36 1.70 -4.38 4.64
CA ALA A 36 1.18 -5.51 5.41
C ALA A 36 -0.08 -5.11 6.19
N VAL A 37 -0.07 -3.95 6.87
CA VAL A 37 -1.24 -3.45 7.61
C VAL A 37 -2.40 -3.18 6.65
N PHE A 38 -2.15 -2.53 5.52
CA PHE A 38 -3.19 -2.27 4.52
C PHE A 38 -3.82 -3.57 4.00
N ALA A 39 -3.01 -4.56 3.63
CA ALA A 39 -3.49 -5.85 3.13
C ALA A 39 -4.36 -6.60 4.15
N ASN A 40 -4.03 -6.51 5.44
CA ASN A 40 -4.76 -7.20 6.50
C ASN A 40 -6.01 -6.45 6.97
N THR A 41 -6.04 -5.13 6.83
CA THR A 41 -7.02 -4.28 7.51
C THR A 41 -7.91 -3.48 6.56
N CYS A 42 -7.35 -2.96 5.48
CA CYS A 42 -8.01 -2.02 4.58
C CYS A 42 -8.50 -2.70 3.30
N ALA A 43 -7.73 -3.67 2.79
CA ALA A 43 -7.95 -4.32 1.51
C ALA A 43 -9.31 -5.02 1.34
N GLN A 44 -9.93 -5.46 2.43
CA GLN A 44 -11.24 -6.11 2.36
C GLN A 44 -12.33 -5.15 1.86
N CYS A 45 -12.18 -3.85 2.15
CA CYS A 45 -13.10 -2.80 1.71
C CYS A 45 -12.53 -1.99 0.55
N HIS A 46 -11.23 -1.67 0.59
CA HIS A 46 -10.58 -0.80 -0.39
C HIS A 46 -9.94 -1.55 -1.57
N GLY A 47 -10.01 -2.89 -1.57
CA GLY A 47 -9.42 -3.72 -2.60
C GLY A 47 -7.89 -3.78 -2.57
N LEU A 48 -7.34 -4.59 -3.47
CA LEU A 48 -5.92 -4.60 -3.80
C LEU A 48 -5.77 -4.59 -5.33
N PRO A 49 -4.99 -3.66 -5.90
CA PRO A 49 -4.20 -2.63 -5.20
C PRO A 49 -5.10 -1.52 -4.60
N PRO A 50 -4.58 -0.74 -3.64
CA PRO A 50 -5.35 0.25 -2.85
C PRO A 50 -6.05 1.34 -3.65
N ILE A 51 -5.71 1.44 -4.93
CA ILE A 51 -5.87 2.66 -5.69
C ILE A 51 -7.28 2.83 -6.28
N LEU A 52 -8.12 1.78 -6.13
CA LEU A 52 -9.07 1.41 -7.17
C LEU A 52 -10.46 1.06 -6.64
N LEU A 53 -10.60 0.86 -5.32
CA LEU A 53 -11.89 0.68 -4.66
C LEU A 53 -11.98 1.64 -3.47
N HIS A 54 -13.00 2.50 -3.49
CA HIS A 54 -13.42 3.29 -2.33
C HIS A 54 -12.39 4.31 -1.80
N GLY A 55 -11.57 4.91 -2.65
CA GLY A 55 -10.91 6.20 -2.38
C GLY A 55 -9.71 6.17 -1.44
N ALA A 56 -9.09 5.01 -1.18
CA ALA A 56 -7.92 4.95 -0.28
C ALA A 56 -6.72 5.71 -0.86
N GLU A 57 -6.56 5.75 -2.19
CA GLU A 57 -5.55 6.52 -2.91
C GLU A 57 -5.58 8.01 -2.61
N ILE A 58 -6.75 8.55 -2.26
CA ILE A 58 -6.92 9.97 -1.99
C ILE A 58 -6.11 10.39 -0.73
N ALA A 59 -5.75 9.42 0.12
CA ALA A 59 -4.94 9.60 1.32
C ALA A 59 -3.45 9.23 1.10
N ALA A 60 -3.01 9.02 -0.14
CA ALA A 60 -1.61 8.82 -0.50
C ALA A 60 -0.72 9.95 0.04
N GLY A 61 0.27 9.59 0.87
CA GLY A 61 1.18 10.54 1.51
C GLY A 61 0.56 11.39 2.62
N ASP A 62 -0.72 11.21 2.93
CA ASP A 62 -1.46 12.02 3.89
C ASP A 62 -1.99 11.17 5.06
N PRO A 63 -1.19 10.98 6.14
CA PRO A 63 -1.64 10.26 7.32
C PRO A 63 -2.80 10.95 8.04
N GLY A 64 -2.90 12.28 7.97
CA GLY A 64 -4.01 13.03 8.58
C GLY A 64 -5.34 12.71 7.91
N ARG A 65 -5.32 12.49 6.59
CA ARG A 65 -6.51 12.08 5.83
C ARG A 65 -6.96 10.66 6.16
N ILE A 66 -6.03 9.73 6.38
CA ILE A 66 -6.35 8.37 6.83
C ILE A 66 -6.97 8.41 8.24
N ASP A 67 -6.35 9.12 9.17
CA ASP A 67 -6.85 9.24 10.55
C ASP A 67 -8.24 9.87 10.61
N SER A 68 -8.45 10.93 9.81
CA SER A 68 -9.75 11.57 9.64
C SER A 68 -10.78 10.60 9.05
N ALA A 69 -10.44 9.83 8.01
CA ALA A 69 -11.34 8.85 7.42
C ALA A 69 -11.75 7.75 8.42
N ILE A 70 -10.78 7.18 9.16
CA ILE A 70 -11.04 6.23 10.26
C ILE A 70 -11.97 6.86 11.31
N SER A 71 -11.87 8.17 11.51
CA SER A 71 -12.69 8.90 12.45
C SER A 71 -14.12 9.15 11.94
N ILE A 72 -14.31 9.63 10.72
CA ILE A 72 -15.63 10.08 10.28
C ILE A 72 -16.45 8.98 9.58
N VAL A 73 -15.80 7.98 8.99
CA VAL A 73 -16.48 6.90 8.27
C VAL A 73 -16.90 5.83 9.27
N ARG A 74 -18.22 5.69 9.50
CA ARG A 74 -18.79 4.76 10.48
C ARG A 74 -18.24 3.34 10.34
N THR A 75 -18.14 2.83 9.11
CA THR A 75 -17.64 1.49 8.81
C THR A 75 -16.16 1.29 9.19
N MET A 76 -15.36 2.36 9.23
CA MET A 76 -13.94 2.33 9.63
C MET A 76 -13.73 2.53 11.13
N SER A 77 -14.76 2.95 11.88
CA SER A 77 -14.63 3.27 13.31
C SER A 77 -14.04 2.16 14.20
N PRO A 78 -14.24 0.85 13.95
CA PRO A 78 -13.60 -0.20 14.75
C PRO A 78 -12.07 -0.22 14.62
N LEU A 79 -11.52 0.39 13.56
CA LEU A 79 -10.08 0.43 13.31
C LEU A 79 -9.33 1.37 14.25
N ARG A 80 -10.02 2.34 14.88
CA ARG A 80 -9.42 3.28 15.84
C ARG A 80 -8.69 2.62 17.01
N GLN A 81 -9.10 1.40 17.37
CA GLN A 81 -8.50 0.64 18.47
C GLN A 81 -7.46 -0.38 17.98
N ARG A 82 -7.30 -0.54 16.67
CA ARG A 82 -6.50 -1.60 16.05
C ARG A 82 -5.32 -1.07 15.23
N ILE A 83 -5.42 0.15 14.73
CA ILE A 83 -4.38 0.81 13.94
C ILE A 83 -3.73 1.89 14.81
N THR A 84 -2.41 1.83 14.93
CA THR A 84 -1.64 2.83 15.68
C THR A 84 -1.34 4.07 14.82
N PRO A 85 -0.95 5.21 15.43
CA PRO A 85 -0.49 6.36 14.65
C PRO A 85 0.72 6.06 13.76
N GLN A 86 1.56 5.08 14.13
CA GLN A 86 2.68 4.65 13.29
C GLN A 86 2.17 3.89 12.06
N ASP A 87 1.25 2.94 12.25
CA ASP A 87 0.63 2.22 11.14
C ASP A 87 -0.02 3.17 10.14
N ILE A 88 -0.69 4.22 10.61
CA ILE A 88 -1.28 5.26 9.74
C ILE A 88 -0.21 5.94 8.86
N ARG A 89 0.94 6.31 9.44
CA ARG A 89 2.05 6.92 8.68
C ARG A 89 2.65 5.95 7.68
N ASP A 90 2.79 4.68 8.05
CA ASP A 90 3.34 3.63 7.21
C ASP A 90 2.39 3.31 6.05
N ILE A 91 1.08 3.26 6.32
CA ILE A 91 0.05 3.12 5.28
C ILE A 91 0.05 4.33 4.35
N ALA A 92 0.12 5.56 4.88
CA ALA A 92 0.20 6.75 4.05
C ALA A 92 1.41 6.72 3.11
N ALA A 93 2.58 6.31 3.61
CA ALA A 93 3.79 6.14 2.79
C ALA A 93 3.64 5.00 1.76
N TYR A 94 2.97 3.90 2.12
CA TYR A 94 2.63 2.83 1.19
C TYR A 94 1.70 3.30 0.07
N LEU A 95 0.70 4.12 0.38
CA LEU A 95 -0.23 4.71 -0.58
C LEU A 95 0.42 5.84 -1.39
N GLU A 96 1.36 6.59 -0.79
CA GLU A 96 2.12 7.67 -1.43
C GLU A 96 2.95 7.15 -2.59
N ARG A 97 3.49 5.93 -2.47
CA ARG A 97 4.20 5.29 -3.56
C ARG A 97 3.26 5.18 -4.74
N PRO A 98 3.39 6.06 -5.75
CA PRO A 98 2.48 6.00 -6.84
C PRO A 98 2.88 4.76 -7.62
N SER A 99 1.98 4.29 -8.45
CA SER A 99 2.29 3.50 -9.64
C SER A 99 3.35 4.16 -10.57
N SER A 100 4.07 5.21 -10.13
CA SER A 100 4.98 6.07 -10.89
C SER A 100 6.47 5.93 -10.54
N LEU A 101 6.88 5.12 -9.55
CA LEU A 101 8.32 4.80 -9.36
C LEU A 101 8.75 3.53 -10.12
N MET A 102 8.36 3.46 -11.39
CA MET A 102 8.76 2.51 -12.45
C MET A 102 7.77 1.37 -12.72
N PRO A 103 7.02 1.39 -13.84
CA PRO A 103 6.48 0.18 -14.41
C PRO A 103 7.65 -0.67 -14.90
N ASN A 104 8.15 -1.60 -14.09
CA ASN A 104 8.73 -2.78 -14.71
C ASN A 104 7.57 -3.62 -15.25
N ALA A 105 7.83 -4.39 -16.32
CA ALA A 105 6.80 -5.17 -16.98
C ALA A 105 6.02 -6.10 -16.02
N SER A 106 6.63 -6.50 -14.90
CA SER A 106 5.93 -7.25 -13.85
C SER A 106 4.90 -6.43 -13.08
N GLN A 107 5.15 -5.16 -12.77
CA GLN A 107 4.15 -4.31 -12.13
C GLN A 107 2.98 -3.95 -13.05
N GLU A 108 3.21 -3.72 -14.34
CA GLU A 108 2.12 -3.53 -15.31
C GLU A 108 1.29 -4.80 -15.49
N THR A 109 1.96 -5.95 -15.48
CA THR A 109 1.28 -7.26 -15.51
C THR A 109 0.41 -7.44 -14.28
N GLU A 110 0.95 -7.17 -13.08
CA GLU A 110 0.20 -7.24 -11.84
C GLU A 110 -1.00 -6.27 -11.83
N ARG A 111 -0.81 -5.05 -12.35
CA ARG A 111 -1.87 -4.06 -12.52
C ARG A 111 -2.95 -4.57 -13.47
N LEU A 112 -2.60 -5.12 -14.63
CA LEU A 112 -3.56 -5.68 -15.57
C LEU A 112 -4.33 -6.88 -14.99
N PHE A 113 -3.65 -7.77 -14.26
CA PHE A 113 -4.33 -8.88 -13.61
C PHE A 113 -5.27 -8.40 -12.52
N ALA A 114 -4.86 -7.42 -11.71
CA ALA A 114 -5.74 -6.84 -10.71
C ALA A 114 -6.94 -6.11 -11.36
N TRP A 115 -6.76 -5.45 -12.51
CA TRP A 115 -7.83 -4.81 -13.27
C TRP A 115 -8.84 -5.83 -13.78
N ALA A 116 -8.33 -6.89 -14.41
CA ALA A 116 -9.16 -7.97 -14.90
C ALA A 116 -9.94 -8.61 -13.74
N GLU A 117 -9.30 -8.88 -12.61
CA GLU A 117 -9.95 -9.40 -11.40
C GLU A 117 -11.08 -8.49 -10.92
N TRP A 118 -10.82 -7.18 -10.83
CA TRP A 118 -11.82 -6.19 -10.43
C TRP A 118 -13.00 -6.13 -11.41
N LYS A 119 -12.73 -6.16 -12.71
CA LYS A 119 -13.75 -6.07 -13.75
C LYS A 119 -14.59 -7.34 -13.87
N TYR A 120 -13.96 -8.49 -13.64
CA TYR A 120 -14.55 -9.81 -13.85
C TYR A 120 -14.62 -10.63 -12.56
N GLN A 121 -14.90 -10.00 -11.41
CA GLN A 121 -14.93 -10.64 -10.08
C GLN A 121 -15.80 -11.90 -10.02
N ALA A 122 -16.91 -11.94 -10.77
CA ALA A 122 -17.79 -13.10 -10.80
C ALA A 122 -17.11 -14.37 -11.34
N VAL A 123 -16.05 -14.20 -12.14
CA VAL A 123 -15.37 -15.27 -12.88
C VAL A 123 -13.92 -15.42 -12.41
N LEU A 124 -13.18 -14.35 -12.18
CA LEU A 124 -11.74 -14.38 -11.87
C LEU A 124 -11.44 -14.49 -10.36
N GLN A 125 -12.02 -15.50 -9.71
CA GLN A 125 -11.88 -15.78 -8.27
C GLN A 125 -11.88 -17.30 -8.04
N PRO A 126 -11.22 -17.87 -7.02
CA PRO A 126 -10.13 -17.30 -6.23
C PRO A 126 -8.82 -17.28 -7.03
N ARG A 127 -7.88 -16.41 -6.64
CA ARG A 127 -6.57 -16.27 -7.31
C ARG A 127 -5.49 -17.17 -6.71
N ILE A 128 -4.62 -17.67 -7.57
CA ILE A 128 -3.29 -18.15 -7.20
C ILE A 128 -2.29 -17.02 -7.48
N PRO A 129 -1.19 -16.86 -6.71
CA PRO A 129 -0.12 -15.91 -7.04
C PRO A 129 0.36 -16.06 -8.49
N THR A 130 0.73 -14.94 -9.12
CA THR A 130 1.33 -14.95 -10.47
C THR A 130 2.57 -15.83 -10.49
N GLN A 131 2.69 -16.61 -11.55
CA GLN A 131 3.81 -17.51 -11.79
C GLN A 131 4.51 -17.08 -13.08
N GLN A 132 5.81 -17.36 -13.15
CA GLN A 132 6.57 -17.29 -14.40
C GLN A 132 6.61 -18.69 -15.01
N VAL A 133 6.12 -18.82 -16.23
CA VAL A 133 6.15 -20.06 -17.01
C VAL A 133 6.75 -19.73 -18.37
N GLU A 134 8.00 -20.12 -18.59
CA GLU A 134 8.77 -19.75 -19.78
C GLU A 134 8.83 -18.22 -19.95
N GLU A 135 8.37 -17.67 -21.09
CA GLU A 135 8.25 -16.23 -21.31
C GLU A 135 6.94 -15.60 -20.80
N TYR A 136 6.05 -16.39 -20.21
CA TYR A 136 4.73 -15.94 -19.78
C TYR A 136 4.69 -15.62 -18.30
N GLN A 137 4.21 -14.43 -17.96
CA GLN A 137 3.68 -14.15 -16.63
C GLN A 137 2.23 -14.61 -16.60
N VAL A 138 1.89 -15.61 -15.79
CA VAL A 138 0.55 -16.22 -15.78
C VAL A 138 -0.10 -16.17 -14.42
N ARG A 139 -1.42 -16.02 -14.41
CA ARG A 139 -2.25 -16.19 -13.22
C ARG A 139 -3.34 -17.21 -13.50
N TYR A 140 -3.43 -18.22 -12.63
CA TYR A 140 -4.47 -19.23 -12.69
C TYR A 140 -5.67 -18.82 -11.84
N TYR A 141 -6.86 -18.98 -12.40
CA TYR A 141 -8.14 -18.73 -11.75
C TYR A 141 -8.90 -20.04 -11.61
N ALA A 142 -9.07 -20.48 -10.36
CA ALA A 142 -9.51 -21.86 -10.09
C ALA A 142 -10.98 -22.12 -10.43
N LYS A 143 -11.87 -21.13 -10.25
CA LYS A 143 -13.30 -21.28 -10.56
C LYS A 143 -13.56 -21.49 -12.06
N PRO A 144 -13.00 -20.67 -12.97
CA PRO A 144 -13.16 -20.87 -14.40
C PRO A 144 -12.17 -21.88 -14.97
N ARG A 145 -11.16 -22.29 -14.19
CA ARG A 145 -10.10 -23.22 -14.61
C ARG A 145 -9.35 -22.73 -15.86
N LEU A 146 -8.91 -21.47 -15.81
CA LEU A 146 -8.15 -20.85 -16.90
C LEU A 146 -6.92 -20.13 -16.39
N TYR A 147 -5.95 -19.97 -17.27
CA TYR A 147 -4.81 -19.10 -17.11
C TYR A 147 -5.04 -17.82 -17.91
N LEU A 148 -4.76 -16.68 -17.27
CA LEU A 148 -4.56 -15.41 -17.95
C LEU A 148 -3.06 -15.14 -17.96
N GLY A 149 -2.49 -14.95 -19.15
CA GLY A 149 -1.05 -14.80 -19.33
C GLY A 149 -0.69 -13.50 -20.04
N ILE A 150 0.47 -12.94 -19.73
CA ILE A 150 1.08 -11.85 -20.48
C ILE A 150 2.44 -12.31 -20.98
N ALA A 151 2.65 -12.20 -22.30
CA ALA A 151 3.93 -12.47 -22.94
C ALA A 151 4.09 -11.56 -24.16
N ARG A 152 5.29 -10.99 -24.32
CA ARG A 152 5.67 -10.17 -25.50
C ARG A 152 4.66 -9.04 -25.78
N GLY A 153 4.17 -8.38 -24.73
CA GLY A 153 3.19 -7.28 -24.84
C GLY A 153 1.80 -7.72 -25.30
N GLN A 154 1.46 -9.01 -25.19
CA GLN A 154 0.15 -9.56 -25.52
C GLN A 154 -0.48 -10.21 -24.29
N LEU A 155 -1.80 -10.07 -24.17
CA LEU A 155 -2.63 -10.78 -23.21
C LEU A 155 -3.18 -12.05 -23.85
N TRP A 156 -3.08 -13.16 -23.13
CA TRP A 156 -3.45 -14.50 -23.58
C TRP A 156 -4.39 -15.16 -22.57
N LEU A 157 -5.32 -15.96 -23.08
CA LEU A 157 -6.19 -16.83 -22.31
C LEU A 157 -5.88 -18.29 -22.67
N LEU A 158 -5.68 -19.13 -21.67
CA LEU A 158 -5.50 -20.57 -21.85
C LEU A 158 -6.50 -21.33 -20.97
N ASP A 159 -7.37 -22.10 -21.62
CA ASP A 159 -8.33 -22.99 -20.95
C ASP A 159 -7.63 -24.30 -20.58
N GLU A 160 -7.60 -24.65 -19.29
CA GLU A 160 -6.96 -25.87 -18.79
C GLU A 160 -7.58 -27.13 -19.42
N LYS A 161 -8.87 -27.11 -19.75
CA LYS A 161 -9.55 -28.26 -20.33
C LYS A 161 -9.26 -28.44 -21.81
N ARG A 162 -8.67 -27.43 -22.44
CA ARG A 162 -8.47 -27.37 -23.89
C ARG A 162 -7.05 -26.94 -24.23
N LEU A 163 -6.07 -27.59 -23.62
CA LEU A 163 -4.65 -27.38 -23.97
C LEU A 163 -4.38 -27.62 -25.47
N ASP A 164 -5.24 -28.40 -26.12
CA ASP A 164 -5.26 -28.69 -27.56
C ASP A 164 -6.07 -27.69 -28.40
N ALA A 165 -7.06 -26.98 -27.83
CA ALA A 165 -7.85 -25.99 -28.56
C ALA A 165 -7.22 -24.58 -28.62
N GLY A 166 -6.05 -24.43 -28.02
CA GLY A 166 -5.13 -23.34 -28.32
C GLY A 166 -5.17 -22.17 -27.35
N VAL A 167 -4.02 -21.49 -27.29
CA VAL A 167 -3.84 -20.23 -26.59
C VAL A 167 -4.63 -19.15 -27.34
N GLN A 168 -5.63 -18.55 -26.71
CA GLN A 168 -6.40 -17.47 -27.31
C GLN A 168 -5.72 -16.13 -27.01
N ARG A 169 -5.34 -15.40 -28.06
CA ARG A 169 -4.90 -14.02 -27.92
C ARG A 169 -6.09 -13.12 -27.65
N LEU A 170 -6.06 -12.36 -26.56
CA LEU A 170 -7.10 -11.41 -26.20
C LEU A 170 -6.84 -10.01 -26.76
N GLY A 171 -5.57 -9.62 -26.90
CA GLY A 171 -5.17 -8.29 -27.36
C GLY A 171 -3.77 -7.89 -26.87
N THR A 172 -3.41 -6.62 -27.03
CA THR A 172 -2.13 -6.10 -26.54
C THR A 172 -2.25 -5.63 -25.10
N THR A 173 -1.15 -5.76 -24.34
CA THR A 173 -1.02 -5.21 -22.98
C THR A 173 -1.35 -3.72 -22.95
N GLU A 174 -0.92 -2.97 -23.98
CA GLU A 174 -1.18 -1.53 -24.10
C GLU A 174 -2.68 -1.20 -24.16
N VAL A 175 -3.45 -1.90 -25.01
CA VAL A 175 -4.91 -1.68 -25.12
C VAL A 175 -5.59 -1.94 -23.80
N PHE A 176 -5.25 -3.04 -23.11
CA PHE A 176 -5.86 -3.33 -21.81
C PHE A 176 -5.40 -2.37 -20.71
N LEU A 177 -4.18 -1.83 -20.78
CA LEU A 177 -3.71 -0.80 -19.84
C LEU A 177 -4.42 0.53 -20.08
N GLU A 178 -4.71 0.87 -21.33
CA GLU A 178 -5.51 2.05 -21.67
C GLU A 178 -6.96 1.89 -21.21
N MET A 179 -7.57 0.72 -21.44
CA MET A 179 -8.89 0.39 -20.90
C MET A 179 -8.92 0.50 -19.37
N ALA A 180 -7.93 -0.10 -18.71
CA ALA A 180 -7.74 0.01 -17.26
C ALA A 180 -7.71 1.47 -16.83
N ARG A 181 -6.84 2.30 -17.44
CA ARG A 181 -6.75 3.75 -17.12
C ARG A 181 -8.05 4.50 -17.37
N SER A 182 -8.76 4.21 -18.46
CA SER A 182 -10.04 4.85 -18.78
C SER A 182 -11.14 4.52 -17.76
N GLU A 183 -10.99 3.40 -17.06
CA GLU A 183 -11.87 2.94 -15.98
C GLU A 183 -11.34 3.32 -14.59
N GLY A 184 -10.28 4.13 -14.52
CA GLY A 184 -9.67 4.59 -13.28
C GLY A 184 -8.66 3.63 -12.65
N PHE A 185 -8.18 2.64 -13.41
CA PHE A 185 -7.26 1.56 -12.99
C PHE A 185 -5.81 1.78 -13.40
#